data_AF-B7FVM4-F1
#
_entry.id   AF-B7FVM4-F1
#
_cell.length_a   1.000
_cell.length_b   1.000
_cell.length_c   1.000
_cell.angle_alpha   90.00
_cell.angle_beta   90.00
_cell.angle_gamma   90.00
#
_symmetry.space_group_name_H-M   'P 1'
#
loop_
_entity.id
_entity.type
_entity.pdbx_description
1 polymer ?
#
loop_
_entity_poly.entity_id
_entity_poly.type
_entity_poly.pdbx_seq_one_letter_code
_entity_poly.pdbx_strand_id
1 'polypeptide(L)'
;MADRKARLAALAARAGRGSIPDAPLEGANEPGETVIPEEPTLAPEMALTDPAVSLRKNKPVDKSLPLGESEPASKRAKPDSSDTNNALQQALVKARAEASLATVANTEYIASVAPRKINDDLKRDVQPKLDKLERRTHKAIVELLKARLEQEAAAEEID
;
A
#
# COMPACT_ATOMS: atom_id res chain seq x y z
N MET A 1 37.95 -6.79 19.09
CA MET A 1 36.87 -5.81 19.38
C MET A 1 36.50 -4.92 18.18
N ALA A 2 37.45 -4.58 17.30
CA ALA A 2 37.20 -3.76 16.12
C ALA A 2 36.20 -4.40 15.13
N ASP A 3 36.29 -5.72 14.91
CA ASP A 3 35.48 -6.42 13.90
C ASP A 3 33.99 -6.48 14.22
N ARG A 4 33.64 -6.56 15.52
CA ARG A 4 32.24 -6.55 15.97
C ARG A 4 31.58 -5.20 15.71
N LYS A 5 32.33 -4.10 15.94
CA LYS A 5 31.84 -2.73 15.71
C LYS A 5 31.61 -2.48 14.21
N ALA A 6 32.54 -2.93 13.35
CA ALA A 6 32.39 -2.84 11.90
C ALA A 6 31.19 -3.66 11.40
N ARG A 7 31.00 -4.87 11.92
CA ARG A 7 29.88 -5.75 11.55
C ARG A 7 28.52 -5.19 11.99
N LEU A 8 28.45 -4.56 13.17
CA LEU A 8 27.25 -3.87 13.63
C LEU A 8 26.95 -2.60 12.83
N ALA A 9 27.97 -1.83 12.46
CA ALA A 9 27.80 -0.64 11.62
C ALA A 9 27.29 -1.01 10.21
N ALA A 10 27.81 -2.08 9.61
CA ALA A 10 27.33 -2.57 8.32
C ALA A 10 25.87 -3.05 8.37
N LEU A 11 25.45 -3.70 9.47
CA LEU A 11 24.06 -4.09 9.68
C LEU A 11 23.14 -2.88 9.87
N ALA A 12 23.58 -1.84 10.57
CA ALA A 12 22.80 -0.62 10.78
C ALA A 12 22.61 0.17 9.46
N ALA A 13 23.64 0.26 8.63
CA ALA A 13 23.57 0.89 7.31
C ALA A 13 22.62 0.12 6.37
N ARG A 14 22.68 -1.22 6.38
CA ARG A 14 21.77 -2.09 5.60
C ARG A 14 20.31 -1.98 6.05
N ALA A 15 20.07 -1.68 7.33
CA ALA A 15 18.72 -1.50 7.88
C ALA A 15 18.15 -0.09 7.63
N GLY A 16 18.83 0.76 6.84
CA GLY A 16 18.34 2.10 6.51
C GLY A 16 18.27 3.05 7.71
N ARG A 17 18.88 2.70 8.85
CA ARG A 17 18.92 3.53 10.07
C ARG A 17 20.13 4.45 10.07
N GLY A 18 20.36 5.13 8.95
CA GLY A 18 21.30 6.24 8.86
C GLY A 18 20.73 7.44 9.61
N SER A 19 21.56 8.05 10.44
CA SER A 19 21.27 9.18 11.32
C SER A 19 20.45 10.31 10.66
N ILE A 20 19.27 10.59 11.22
CA ILE A 20 18.55 11.85 11.00
C ILE A 20 19.06 12.83 12.05
N PRO A 21 19.66 13.98 11.69
CA PRO A 21 19.98 15.03 12.65
C PRO A 21 18.71 15.79 13.06
N ASP A 22 18.61 16.06 14.36
CA ASP A 22 17.51 16.74 15.04
C ASP A 22 17.22 18.14 14.46
N ALA A 23 15.94 18.45 14.22
CA ALA A 23 15.44 19.80 13.99
C ALA A 23 14.24 20.10 14.92
N PRO A 24 14.15 21.30 15.52
CA PRO A 24 13.22 21.57 16.62
C PRO A 24 11.78 21.85 16.18
N LEU A 25 10.84 21.45 17.05
CA LEU A 25 9.41 21.76 17.00
C LEU A 25 9.16 23.24 17.27
N GLU A 26 8.36 23.91 16.43
CA GLU A 26 7.88 25.26 16.70
C GLU A 26 6.40 25.43 16.30
N GLY A 27 5.59 25.80 17.30
CA GLY A 27 4.49 26.76 17.16
C GLY A 27 3.18 26.33 16.52
N ALA A 28 2.26 25.77 17.32
CA ALA A 28 0.82 25.86 17.06
C ALA A 28 0.26 27.14 17.70
N ASN A 29 -0.51 27.94 16.95
CA ASN A 29 -1.64 28.74 17.44
C ASN A 29 -2.42 29.42 16.29
N GLU A 30 -3.67 29.77 16.61
CA GLU A 30 -4.72 30.52 15.87
C GLU A 30 -5.95 29.66 15.45
N PRO A 31 -7.09 29.74 16.18
CA PRO A 31 -8.40 29.37 15.69
C PRO A 31 -9.24 30.62 15.34
N GLY A 32 -9.55 30.80 14.05
CA GLY A 32 -10.40 31.86 13.53
C GLY A 32 -11.69 31.33 12.89
N GLU A 33 -12.78 31.41 13.65
CA GLU A 33 -14.15 31.77 13.29
C GLU A 33 -14.60 31.61 11.81
N THR A 34 -15.46 30.61 11.53
CA THR A 34 -16.19 30.54 10.26
C THR A 34 -17.69 30.76 10.47
N VAL A 35 -18.13 31.85 9.86
CA VAL A 35 -19.48 32.38 9.67
C VAL A 35 -20.38 31.39 8.93
N ILE A 36 -21.61 31.22 9.42
CA ILE A 36 -22.73 30.55 8.73
C ILE A 36 -23.31 31.51 7.69
N PRO A 37 -23.66 31.04 6.48
CA PRO A 37 -24.97 31.44 5.95
C PRO A 37 -25.75 30.30 5.29
N GLU A 38 -27.00 30.20 5.78
CA GLU A 38 -28.29 29.84 5.18
C GLU A 38 -28.42 29.00 3.89
N GLU A 39 -29.40 28.08 3.97
CA GLU A 39 -30.03 27.37 2.86
C GLU A 39 -30.52 28.31 1.74
N PRO A 40 -30.57 27.80 0.50
CA PRO A 40 -31.88 27.82 -0.16
C PRO A 40 -32.23 26.51 -0.88
N THR A 41 -33.38 26.00 -0.47
CA THR A 41 -34.48 25.40 -1.22
C THR A 41 -34.37 25.16 -2.75
N LEU A 42 -35.10 24.11 -3.15
CA LEU A 42 -35.69 23.78 -4.47
C LEU A 42 -34.89 22.89 -5.43
N ALA A 43 -35.33 21.62 -5.51
CA ALA A 43 -35.07 20.70 -6.61
C ALA A 43 -35.67 21.22 -7.94
N PRO A 44 -35.17 20.73 -9.09
CA PRO A 44 -36.00 19.76 -9.81
C PRO A 44 -35.23 18.59 -10.43
N GLU A 45 -36.01 17.56 -10.76
CA GLU A 45 -35.67 16.27 -11.38
C GLU A 45 -34.47 16.27 -12.33
N MET A 46 -33.50 15.39 -12.06
CA MET A 46 -32.49 15.00 -13.05
C MET A 46 -33.11 13.96 -14.00
N ALA A 47 -33.57 14.43 -15.15
CA ALA A 47 -33.83 13.58 -16.31
C ALA A 47 -32.56 12.78 -16.65
N LEU A 48 -32.65 11.44 -16.69
CA LEU A 48 -31.63 10.60 -17.31
C LEU A 48 -31.58 10.93 -18.80
N THR A 49 -30.67 11.82 -19.19
CA THR A 49 -30.27 11.97 -20.59
C THR A 49 -29.15 10.97 -20.85
N ASP A 50 -29.44 9.94 -21.65
CA ASP A 50 -28.41 8.99 -22.09
C ASP A 50 -27.27 9.75 -22.80
N PRO A 51 -26.00 9.56 -22.42
CA PRO A 51 -24.91 10.25 -23.09
C PRO A 51 -24.75 9.67 -24.51
N ALA A 52 -24.93 10.52 -25.52
CA ALA A 52 -24.76 10.17 -26.92
C ALA A 52 -23.31 9.69 -27.19
N VAL A 53 -23.15 8.38 -27.43
CA VAL A 53 -21.85 7.76 -27.70
C VAL A 53 -21.34 8.23 -29.08
N SER A 54 -20.35 9.12 -29.08
CA SER A 54 -19.62 9.50 -30.30
C SER A 54 -18.54 8.47 -30.63
N LEU A 55 -18.79 7.61 -31.62
CA LEU A 55 -17.78 6.71 -32.17
C LEU A 55 -16.78 7.51 -33.01
N ARG A 56 -15.64 7.87 -32.42
CA ARG A 56 -14.62 8.74 -33.04
C ARG A 56 -13.94 8.18 -34.30
N LYS A 57 -14.27 6.97 -34.76
CA LYS A 57 -13.61 6.32 -35.92
C LYS A 57 -14.53 5.41 -36.76
N ASN A 58 -15.83 5.67 -36.84
CA ASN A 58 -16.67 4.99 -37.83
C ASN A 58 -17.79 5.92 -38.32
N LYS A 59 -17.80 6.21 -39.62
CA LYS A 59 -18.97 6.73 -40.34
C LYS A 59 -19.48 5.59 -41.23
N PRO A 60 -20.74 5.15 -41.10
CA PRO A 60 -21.26 4.10 -41.96
C PRO A 60 -21.22 4.59 -43.42
N VAL A 61 -20.53 3.85 -44.28
CA VAL A 61 -20.35 4.20 -45.69
C VAL A 61 -21.59 3.78 -46.46
N ASP A 62 -22.17 4.75 -47.15
CA ASP A 62 -23.39 4.68 -47.94
C ASP A 62 -23.25 3.76 -49.17
N LYS A 63 -24.38 3.35 -49.76
CA LYS A 63 -24.55 2.27 -50.76
C LYS A 63 -23.94 2.51 -52.16
N SER A 64 -22.89 3.32 -52.28
CA SER A 64 -22.22 3.65 -53.55
C SER A 64 -20.73 3.33 -53.54
N LEU A 65 -20.34 2.24 -52.87
CA LEU A 65 -18.99 1.71 -53.03
C LEU A 65 -18.84 1.10 -54.43
N PRO A 66 -17.92 1.58 -55.28
CA PRO A 66 -17.54 0.81 -56.46
C PRO A 66 -16.97 -0.51 -55.95
N LEU A 67 -17.40 -1.63 -56.53
CA LEU A 67 -16.72 -2.91 -56.38
C LEU A 67 -15.27 -2.67 -56.82
N GLY A 68 -14.39 -2.39 -55.86
CA GLY A 68 -12.96 -2.40 -56.09
C GLY A 68 -12.61 -3.80 -56.57
N GLU A 69 -12.10 -3.89 -57.79
CA GLU A 69 -11.53 -5.11 -58.33
C GLU A 69 -10.55 -5.66 -57.31
N SER A 70 -10.92 -6.78 -56.69
CA SER A 70 -10.00 -7.51 -55.84
C SER A 70 -8.91 -8.05 -56.74
N GLU A 71 -7.73 -7.44 -56.69
CA GLU A 71 -6.48 -8.05 -57.14
C GLU A 71 -6.45 -9.52 -56.70
N PRO A 72 -6.25 -10.49 -57.62
CA PRO A 72 -6.32 -11.89 -57.28
C PRO A 72 -5.22 -12.19 -56.27
N ALA A 73 -5.62 -12.73 -55.12
CA ALA A 73 -4.75 -13.11 -54.02
C ALA A 73 -3.59 -14.00 -54.54
N SER A 74 -2.45 -13.38 -54.83
CA SER A 74 -1.21 -14.10 -55.07
C SER A 74 -0.89 -14.85 -53.80
N LYS A 75 -1.01 -16.17 -53.91
CA LYS A 75 -0.64 -17.28 -53.02
C LYS A 75 0.32 -16.85 -51.90
N ARG A 76 -0.21 -16.21 -50.85
CA ARG A 76 0.49 -16.20 -49.55
C ARG A 76 0.35 -17.63 -49.02
N ALA A 77 1.48 -18.32 -48.93
CA ALA A 77 1.56 -19.59 -48.22
C ALA A 77 0.96 -19.36 -46.83
N LYS A 78 -0.14 -20.06 -46.53
CA LYS A 78 -0.71 -20.05 -45.19
C LYS A 78 0.39 -20.59 -44.28
N PRO A 79 0.79 -19.86 -43.22
CA PRO A 79 1.74 -20.42 -42.27
C PRO A 79 1.13 -21.68 -41.69
N ASP A 80 1.95 -22.73 -41.53
CA ASP A 80 1.50 -23.98 -40.97
C ASP A 80 0.86 -23.72 -39.59
N SER A 81 -0.37 -24.21 -39.44
CA SER A 81 -1.24 -23.91 -38.29
C SER A 81 -0.55 -24.24 -36.96
N SER A 82 0.35 -25.24 -36.93
CA SER A 82 1.09 -25.64 -35.71
C SER A 82 1.90 -24.50 -35.10
N ASP A 83 2.57 -23.71 -35.93
CA ASP A 83 3.53 -22.71 -35.46
C ASP A 83 2.81 -21.48 -34.89
N THR A 84 1.67 -21.14 -35.50
CA THR A 84 0.79 -20.08 -35.00
C THR A 84 0.16 -20.45 -33.66
N ASN A 85 -0.24 -21.72 -33.49
CA ASN A 85 -0.79 -22.20 -32.23
C ASN A 85 0.25 -22.19 -31.11
N ASN A 86 1.50 -22.58 -31.40
CA ASN A 86 2.58 -22.55 -30.41
C ASN A 86 2.92 -21.11 -30.01
N ALA A 87 3.05 -20.20 -30.97
CA ALA A 87 3.32 -18.78 -30.72
C ALA A 87 2.21 -18.12 -29.88
N LEU A 88 0.93 -18.44 -30.16
CA LEU A 88 -0.21 -17.95 -29.38
C LEU A 88 -0.20 -18.51 -27.95
N GLN A 89 0.11 -19.80 -27.77
CA GLN A 89 0.25 -20.40 -26.44
C GLN A 89 1.37 -19.74 -25.64
N GLN A 90 2.52 -19.48 -26.25
CA GLN A 90 3.63 -18.77 -25.61
C GLN A 90 3.25 -17.35 -25.22
N ALA A 91 2.55 -16.61 -26.10
CA ALA A 91 2.08 -15.26 -25.80
C ALA A 91 1.08 -15.23 -24.63
N LEU A 92 0.16 -16.19 -24.56
CA LEU A 92 -0.79 -16.32 -23.46
C LEU A 92 -0.10 -16.64 -22.11
N VAL A 93 0.90 -17.53 -22.13
CA VAL A 93 1.69 -17.86 -20.94
C VAL A 93 2.46 -16.62 -20.45
N LYS A 94 3.09 -15.89 -21.37
CA LYS A 94 3.83 -14.66 -21.06
C LYS A 94 2.93 -13.59 -20.48
N ALA A 95 1.77 -13.33 -21.11
CA ALA A 95 0.82 -12.33 -20.63
C ALA A 95 0.26 -12.67 -19.23
N ARG A 96 0.00 -13.96 -18.95
CA ARG A 96 -0.41 -14.40 -17.61
C ARG A 96 0.68 -14.20 -16.57
N ALA A 97 1.94 -14.49 -16.91
CA ALA A 97 3.07 -14.26 -16.01
C ALA A 97 3.23 -12.77 -15.68
N GLU A 98 3.17 -11.90 -16.69
CA GLU A 98 3.24 -10.44 -16.50
C GLU A 98 2.07 -9.89 -15.68
N ALA A 99 0.85 -10.38 -15.94
CA ALA A 99 -0.34 -10.01 -15.16
C ALA A 99 -0.23 -10.46 -13.70
N SER A 100 0.31 -11.66 -13.43
CA SER A 100 0.51 -12.16 -12.07
C SER A 100 1.56 -11.37 -11.28
N LEU A 101 2.59 -10.86 -11.96
CA LEU A 101 3.61 -10.03 -11.33
C LEU A 101 3.07 -8.63 -11.02
N ALA A 102 2.26 -8.07 -11.93
CA ALA A 102 1.63 -6.77 -11.77
C ALA A 102 0.55 -6.75 -10.67
N THR A 103 -0.17 -7.85 -10.44
CA THR A 103 -1.13 -7.94 -9.33
C THR A 103 -0.42 -7.99 -7.98
N VAL A 104 0.66 -8.77 -7.84
CA VAL A 104 1.40 -8.89 -6.57
C VAL A 104 1.95 -7.54 -6.12
N ALA A 105 2.63 -6.79 -7.00
CA ALA A 105 3.20 -5.49 -6.65
C ALA A 105 2.15 -4.41 -6.29
N ASN A 106 0.97 -4.44 -6.92
CA ASN A 106 -0.10 -3.49 -6.63
C ASN A 106 -0.91 -3.85 -5.37
N THR A 107 -0.99 -5.13 -5.01
CA THR A 107 -1.73 -5.57 -3.81
C THR A 107 -1.11 -5.08 -2.51
N GLU A 108 0.22 -4.99 -2.43
CA GLU A 108 0.93 -4.50 -1.24
C GLU A 108 0.69 -3.01 -1.00
N TYR A 109 0.65 -2.21 -2.08
CA TYR A 109 0.36 -0.77 -1.99
C TYR A 109 -1.12 -0.50 -1.68
N ILE A 110 -2.05 -1.18 -2.35
CA ILE A 110 -3.50 -1.01 -2.14
C ILE A 110 -3.92 -1.45 -0.72
N ALA A 111 -3.31 -2.50 -0.17
CA ALA A 111 -3.58 -2.94 1.19
C ALA A 111 -3.17 -1.90 2.27
N SER A 112 -2.22 -1.02 1.96
CA SER A 112 -1.78 0.04 2.87
C SER A 112 -2.69 1.28 2.83
N VAL A 113 -3.30 1.55 1.68
CA VAL A 113 -4.16 2.72 1.38
C VAL A 113 -5.64 2.43 1.65
N ALA A 114 -6.04 1.15 1.69
CA ALA A 114 -7.41 0.76 2.00
C ALA A 114 -7.86 1.25 3.39
N PRO A 115 -9.14 1.61 3.56
CA PRO A 115 -9.70 1.93 4.87
C PRO A 115 -9.45 0.79 5.86
N ARG A 116 -8.65 1.07 6.89
CA ARG A 116 -8.33 0.11 7.94
C ARG A 116 -9.52 -0.09 8.87
N LYS A 117 -9.50 -1.17 9.64
CA LYS A 117 -10.50 -1.41 10.71
C LYS A 117 -10.53 -0.18 11.62
N ILE A 118 -11.72 0.20 12.09
CA ILE A 118 -11.92 1.36 12.98
C ILE A 118 -10.99 1.31 14.21
N ASN A 119 -10.68 0.12 14.72
CA ASN A 119 -9.84 -0.08 15.91
C ASN A 119 -8.33 -0.19 15.61
N ASP A 120 -7.91 -0.10 14.35
CA ASP A 120 -6.49 -0.28 13.97
C ASP A 120 -5.62 0.87 14.50
N ASP A 121 -6.16 2.09 14.47
CA ASP A 121 -5.52 3.27 15.04
C ASP A 121 -5.46 3.21 16.57
N LEU A 122 -6.55 2.77 17.20
CA LEU A 122 -6.61 2.57 18.64
C LEU A 122 -5.52 1.61 19.13
N LYS A 123 -5.31 0.49 18.42
CA LYS A 123 -4.25 -0.46 18.76
C LYS A 123 -2.86 0.18 18.62
N ARG A 124 -2.61 0.88 17.52
CA ARG A 124 -1.32 1.54 17.26
C ARG A 124 -0.99 2.59 18.32
N ASP A 125 -1.97 3.38 18.75
CA ASP A 125 -1.77 4.48 19.69
C ASP A 125 -1.67 4.00 21.15
N VAL A 126 -2.31 2.88 21.48
CA VAL A 126 -2.27 2.26 22.81
C VAL A 126 -1.00 1.43 22.99
N GLN A 127 -0.49 0.77 21.95
CA GLN A 127 0.68 -0.10 22.02
C GLN A 127 1.91 0.55 22.70
N PRO A 128 2.38 1.77 22.33
CA PRO A 128 3.56 2.36 22.97
C PRO A 128 3.31 2.74 24.44
N LYS A 129 2.05 2.93 24.86
CA LYS A 129 1.71 3.17 26.27
C LYS A 129 1.77 1.86 27.06
N LEU A 130 1.27 0.77 26.49
CA LEU A 130 1.38 -0.57 27.07
C LEU A 130 2.85 -1.00 27.19
N ASP A 131 3.65 -0.84 26.14
CA ASP A 131 5.08 -1.18 26.18
C ASP A 131 5.83 -0.42 27.28
N LYS A 132 5.52 0.87 27.48
CA LYS A 132 6.08 1.69 28.57
C LYS A 132 5.64 1.19 29.93
N LEU A 133 4.35 0.85 30.08
CA LEU A 133 3.80 0.34 31.32
C LEU A 133 4.41 -1.01 31.67
N GLU A 134 4.45 -1.95 30.72
CA GLU A 134 5.08 -3.25 30.87
C GLU A 134 6.56 -3.12 31.28
N ARG A 135 7.34 -2.25 30.64
CA ARG A 135 8.74 -2.04 31.06
C ARG A 135 8.86 -1.55 32.50
N ARG A 136 7.94 -0.70 32.96
CA ARG A 136 7.93 -0.19 34.35
C ARG A 136 7.49 -1.27 35.33
N THR A 137 6.48 -2.08 34.98
CA THR A 137 6.03 -3.17 35.84
C THR A 137 7.09 -4.25 36.00
N HIS A 138 7.78 -4.63 34.93
CA HIS A 138 8.91 -5.58 35.01
C HIS A 138 10.02 -5.06 35.92
N LYS A 139 10.38 -3.77 35.81
CA LYS A 139 11.36 -3.15 36.71
C LYS A 139 10.91 -3.18 38.17
N ALA A 140 9.67 -2.76 38.45
CA ALA A 140 9.11 -2.76 39.79
C ALA A 140 9.05 -4.19 40.38
N ILE A 141 8.68 -5.19 39.58
CA ILE A 141 8.67 -6.60 40.00
C ILE A 141 10.08 -7.05 40.39
N VAL A 142 11.09 -6.75 39.56
CA VAL A 142 12.48 -7.10 39.85
C VAL A 142 12.99 -6.38 41.10
N GLU A 143 12.67 -5.10 41.29
CA GLU A 143 13.03 -4.33 42.47
C GLU A 143 12.38 -4.91 43.74
N LEU A 144 11.10 -5.26 43.69
CA LEU A 144 10.40 -5.89 44.81
C LEU A 144 10.99 -7.26 45.16
N LEU A 145 11.34 -8.07 44.15
CA LEU A 145 11.98 -9.38 44.38
C LEU A 145 13.36 -9.22 45.01
N LYS A 146 14.17 -8.27 44.54
CA LYS A 146 15.48 -7.97 45.13
C LYS A 146 15.36 -7.58 46.60
N ALA A 147 14.45 -6.65 46.92
CA ALA A 147 14.23 -6.21 48.29
C ALA A 147 13.78 -7.37 49.21
N ARG A 148 12.94 -8.27 48.71
CA ARG A 148 12.53 -9.47 49.48
C ARG A 148 13.70 -10.41 49.74
N LEU A 149 14.51 -10.71 48.72
CA LEU A 149 15.67 -11.58 48.87
C LEU A 149 16.72 -10.98 49.81
N GLU A 150 16.94 -9.65 49.75
CA GLU A 150 17.85 -8.96 50.67
C GLU A 150 17.32 -8.99 52.12
N GLN A 151 16.01 -8.87 52.33
CA GLN A 151 15.40 -9.00 53.66
C GLN A 151 15.50 -10.42 54.22
N GLU A 152 15.27 -11.44 53.38
CA GLU A 152 15.43 -12.84 53.78
C GLU A 152 16.89 -13.15 54.14
N ALA A 153 17.86 -12.71 53.32
CA ALA A 153 19.28 -12.88 53.60
C ALA A 153 19.73 -12.15 54.87
N ALA A 154 19.26 -10.92 55.10
CA ALA A 154 19.57 -10.17 56.31
C ALA A 154 18.94 -10.78 57.57
N ALA A 155 17.78 -11.42 57.44
CA ALA A 155 17.16 -12.16 58.54
C ALA A 155 17.95 -13.43 58.88
N GLU A 156 18.44 -14.16 57.88
CA GLU A 156 19.27 -15.36 58.08
C GLU A 156 20.65 -15.05 58.70
N GLU A 157 21.23 -13.86 58.49
CA GLU A 157 22.51 -13.48 59.11
C GLU A 157 22.40 -13.11 60.61
N ILE A 158 21.19 -12.88 61.12
CA ILE A 158 20.96 -12.44 62.50
C ILE A 158 20.66 -13.63 63.44
N ASP A 159 20.28 -14.79 62.90
CA ASP A 159 20.05 -16.05 63.64
C ASP A 159 21.30 -16.94 63.69
#